data_AF-A0A645F6E4-F1
#
_entry.id   AF-A0A645F6E4-F1
#
_cell.length_a   1.000
_cell.length_b   1.000
_cell.length_c   1.000
_cell.angle_alpha   90.00
_cell.angle_beta   90.00
_cell.angle_gamma   90.00
#
_symmetry.space_group_name_H-M   'P 1'
#
loop_
_entity.id
_entity.type
_entity.pdbx_description
1 polymer ?
#
loop_
_entity_poly.entity_id
_entity_poly.type
_entity_poly.pdbx_seq_one_letter_code
_entity_poly.pdbx_strand_id
1 'polypeptide(L)'
;MVDIANDRDLWLNQREESRLWQAMITLCGPESVLTRLAASPSSHLKPFEEEAARDFIKRQEIRFEKALATINRFKDIAFVEDGILEFGDVSDFGGLILDRRDNPPLIVAVAARRALGDWVLSLRSRNAIAGSVVGILRDGKKVRGGGHDDSAALYFPPYYTQEQIRSSLEAAVRTIQERNESASLNLGNLLKDAMKLEEES
;
A
#
# COMPACT_ATOMS: atom_id res chain seq x y z
N MET A 1 -6.82 -14.31 22.51
CA MET A 1 -6.42 -12.88 22.34
C MET A 1 -5.04 -12.77 21.70
N VAL A 2 -4.02 -13.46 22.20
CA VAL A 2 -2.69 -13.53 21.55
C VAL A 2 -2.80 -13.98 20.09
N ASP A 3 -3.57 -15.03 19.79
CA ASP A 3 -3.75 -15.49 18.39
C ASP A 3 -4.57 -14.54 17.51
N ILE A 4 -5.34 -13.62 18.09
CA ILE A 4 -6.10 -12.60 17.34
C ILE A 4 -5.16 -11.43 17.04
N ALA A 5 -4.41 -10.97 18.04
CA ALA A 5 -3.39 -9.94 17.87
C ALA A 5 -2.26 -10.39 16.93
N ASN A 6 -1.88 -11.66 17.01
CA ASN A 6 -0.86 -12.28 16.16
C ASN A 6 -1.38 -12.71 14.79
N ASP A 7 -2.64 -12.46 14.43
CA ASP A 7 -3.11 -12.59 13.04
C ASP A 7 -2.50 -11.46 12.19
N ARG A 8 -1.17 -11.55 12.03
CA ARG A 8 -0.28 -10.69 11.25
C ARG A 8 -0.55 -9.20 11.53
N ASP A 9 -0.49 -8.85 12.81
CA ASP A 9 -0.67 -7.49 13.36
C ASP A 9 -1.99 -6.83 12.92
N LEU A 10 -3.07 -7.61 12.82
CA LEU A 10 -4.44 -7.15 12.50
C LEU A 10 -4.64 -6.61 11.07
N TRP A 11 -3.67 -6.79 10.16
CA TRP A 11 -3.71 -6.16 8.82
C TRP A 11 -4.03 -7.13 7.68
N LEU A 12 -3.64 -8.40 7.80
CA LEU A 12 -3.96 -9.43 6.80
C LEU A 12 -5.22 -10.23 7.13
N ASN A 13 -5.92 -9.95 8.24
CA ASN A 13 -7.32 -10.33 8.50
C ASN A 13 -7.77 -11.68 7.93
N GLN A 14 -7.05 -12.75 8.26
CA GLN A 14 -7.47 -14.11 7.87
C GLN A 14 -8.57 -14.60 8.80
N ARG A 15 -8.60 -14.08 10.03
CA ARG A 15 -9.65 -14.32 11.01
C ARG A 15 -10.65 -13.18 11.03
N GLU A 16 -11.93 -13.54 11.05
CA GLU A 16 -13.03 -12.57 11.16
C GLU A 16 -12.91 -11.69 12.42
N GLU A 17 -12.58 -12.30 13.56
CA GLU A 17 -12.41 -11.58 14.84
C GLU A 17 -11.30 -10.53 14.78
N SER A 18 -10.18 -10.82 14.11
CA SER A 18 -9.09 -9.86 13.91
C SER A 18 -9.60 -8.63 13.17
N ARG A 19 -10.39 -8.84 12.12
CA ARG A 19 -10.93 -7.76 11.30
C ARG A 19 -11.88 -6.85 12.07
N LEU A 20 -12.71 -7.44 12.94
CA LEU A 20 -13.60 -6.68 13.82
C LEU A 20 -12.81 -5.81 14.81
N TRP A 21 -11.74 -6.35 15.39
CA TRP A 21 -10.86 -5.57 16.28
C TRP A 21 -10.11 -4.46 15.53
N GLN A 22 -9.63 -4.73 14.32
CA GLN A 22 -9.01 -3.71 13.48
C GLN A 22 -9.99 -2.58 13.15
N ALA A 23 -11.24 -2.91 12.84
CA ALA A 23 -12.30 -1.93 12.63
C ALA A 23 -12.53 -1.07 13.89
N MET A 24 -12.54 -1.68 15.07
CA MET A 24 -12.66 -0.94 16.35
C MET A 24 -11.47 -0.01 16.61
N ILE A 25 -10.24 -0.44 16.29
CA ILE A 25 -9.04 0.41 16.40
C ILE A 25 -9.16 1.60 15.45
N THR A 26 -9.61 1.39 14.21
CA THR A 26 -9.78 2.47 13.24
C THR A 26 -10.90 3.44 13.64
N LEU A 27 -12.02 2.94 14.17
CA LEU A 27 -13.16 3.76 14.58
C LEU A 27 -12.89 4.56 15.86
N CYS A 28 -12.24 3.94 16.85
CA CYS A 28 -12.14 4.50 18.20
C CYS A 28 -10.72 4.94 18.57
N GLY A 29 -9.71 4.56 17.80
CA GLY A 29 -8.29 4.73 18.14
C GLY A 29 -7.76 3.61 19.04
N PRO A 30 -6.44 3.33 18.97
CA PRO A 30 -5.82 2.25 19.74
C PRO A 30 -5.90 2.47 21.26
N GLU A 31 -5.85 3.71 21.73
CA GLU A 31 -5.93 4.04 23.16
C GLU A 31 -7.32 3.75 23.74
N SER A 32 -8.38 4.00 22.97
CA SER A 32 -9.75 3.68 23.38
C SER A 32 -9.97 2.18 23.46
N VAL A 33 -9.42 1.43 22.48
CA VAL A 33 -9.46 -0.03 22.49
C VAL A 33 -8.69 -0.61 23.67
N LEU A 34 -7.49 -0.08 23.95
CA LEU A 34 -6.71 -0.45 25.12
C LEU A 34 -7.47 -0.19 26.42
N THR A 35 -8.10 0.98 26.54
CA THR A 35 -8.90 1.35 27.73
C THR A 35 -10.08 0.40 27.90
N ARG A 36 -10.79 0.06 26.81
CA ARG A 36 -11.86 -0.93 26.82
C ARG A 36 -11.35 -2.28 27.34
N LEU A 37 -10.18 -2.73 26.88
CA LEU A 37 -9.62 -4.03 27.26
C LEU A 37 -9.11 -4.03 28.70
N ALA A 38 -8.58 -2.90 29.19
CA ALA A 38 -8.19 -2.74 30.58
C ALA A 38 -9.41 -2.78 31.52
N ALA A 39 -10.52 -2.14 31.14
CA ALA A 39 -11.76 -2.13 31.92
C ALA A 39 -12.54 -3.45 31.81
N SER A 40 -12.46 -4.14 30.67
CA SER A 40 -13.09 -5.43 30.42
C SER A 40 -12.17 -6.30 29.55
N PRO A 41 -11.37 -7.20 30.17
CA PRO A 41 -10.32 -7.97 29.49
C PRO A 41 -10.87 -9.16 28.68
N SER A 42 -12.02 -8.98 28.05
CA SER A 42 -12.62 -9.95 27.14
C SER A 42 -12.29 -9.60 25.69
N SER A 43 -11.90 -10.62 24.91
CA SER A 43 -11.70 -10.50 23.46
C SER A 43 -13.01 -10.49 22.66
N HIS A 44 -14.15 -10.76 23.30
CA HIS A 44 -15.45 -10.73 22.65
C HIS A 44 -15.97 -9.29 22.62
N LEU A 45 -16.30 -8.82 21.42
CA LEU A 45 -17.01 -7.55 21.26
C LEU A 45 -18.41 -7.66 21.86
N LYS A 46 -18.87 -6.60 22.50
CA LYS A 46 -20.28 -6.45 22.87
C LYS A 46 -21.11 -6.33 21.59
N PRO A 47 -22.41 -6.68 21.61
CA PRO A 47 -23.25 -6.66 20.41
C PRO A 47 -23.19 -5.34 19.62
N PHE A 48 -23.20 -4.20 20.31
CA PHE A 48 -23.13 -2.89 19.65
C PHE A 48 -21.73 -2.56 19.07
N GLU A 49 -20.65 -3.07 19.68
CA GLU A 49 -19.28 -2.91 19.17
C GLU A 49 -19.11 -3.76 17.91
N GLU A 50 -19.63 -4.98 17.93
CA GLU A 50 -19.62 -5.87 16.79
C GLU A 50 -20.43 -5.31 15.62
N GLU A 51 -21.64 -4.81 15.88
CA GLU A 51 -22.49 -4.18 14.86
C GLU A 51 -21.79 -2.98 14.20
N ALA A 52 -21.20 -2.09 14.99
CA ALA A 52 -20.47 -0.94 14.49
C ALA A 52 -19.22 -1.35 13.67
N ALA A 53 -18.47 -2.34 14.16
CA ALA A 53 -17.31 -2.89 13.44
C ALA A 53 -17.71 -3.52 12.11
N ARG A 54 -18.81 -4.28 12.07
CA ARG A 54 -19.33 -4.91 10.84
C ARG A 54 -19.80 -3.88 9.83
N ASP A 55 -20.52 -2.84 10.26
CA ASP A 55 -20.94 -1.75 9.37
C ASP A 55 -19.73 -1.03 8.76
N PHE A 56 -18.71 -0.73 9.58
CA PHE A 56 -17.46 -0.16 9.09
C PHE A 56 -16.78 -1.05 8.05
N ILE A 57 -16.63 -2.35 8.34
CA ILE A 57 -16.02 -3.31 7.40
C ILE A 57 -16.79 -3.34 6.08
N LYS A 58 -18.12 -3.40 6.13
CA LYS A 58 -18.96 -3.40 4.93
C LYS A 58 -18.74 -2.15 4.08
N ARG A 59 -18.68 -0.96 4.71
CA ARG A 59 -18.40 0.29 4.00
C ARG A 59 -16.98 0.30 3.41
N GLN A 60 -15.99 -0.21 4.14
CA GLN A 60 -14.62 -0.35 3.65
C GLN A 60 -14.56 -1.29 2.44
N GLU A 61 -15.24 -2.44 2.48
CA GLU A 61 -15.31 -3.39 1.37
C GLU A 61 -15.89 -2.76 0.12
N ILE A 62 -16.98 -1.99 0.25
CA ILE A 62 -17.57 -1.25 -0.88
C ILE A 62 -16.54 -0.29 -1.50
N ARG A 63 -15.76 0.43 -0.68
CA ARG A 63 -14.70 1.32 -1.18
C ARG A 63 -13.57 0.53 -1.86
N PHE A 64 -13.20 -0.62 -1.31
CA PHE A 64 -12.16 -1.48 -1.90
C PHE A 64 -12.61 -2.07 -3.23
N GLU A 65 -13.84 -2.57 -3.33
CA GLU A 65 -14.41 -3.06 -4.59
C GLU A 65 -14.46 -1.95 -5.66
N LYS A 66 -14.85 -0.74 -5.26
CA LYS A 66 -14.82 0.42 -6.15
C LYS A 66 -13.40 0.74 -6.60
N ALA A 67 -12.43 0.77 -5.68
CA ALA A 67 -11.02 0.96 -6.03
C ALA A 67 -10.56 -0.12 -7.01
N LEU A 68 -10.80 -1.40 -6.70
CA LEU A 68 -10.49 -2.55 -7.55
C LEU A 68 -11.06 -2.46 -8.95
N ALA A 69 -12.28 -1.94 -9.11
CA ALA A 69 -12.89 -1.74 -10.41
C ALA A 69 -12.23 -0.61 -11.23
N THR A 70 -11.62 0.37 -10.56
CA THR A 70 -10.98 1.53 -11.20
C THR A 70 -9.51 1.32 -11.55
N ILE A 71 -8.78 0.48 -10.81
CA ILE A 71 -7.41 0.08 -11.17
C ILE A 71 -7.42 -0.87 -12.36
N ASN A 72 -7.60 -0.30 -13.56
CA ASN A 72 -7.65 -0.98 -14.84
C ASN A 72 -6.23 -1.28 -15.38
N ARG A 73 -5.95 -2.55 -15.68
CA ARG A 73 -5.01 -3.10 -16.72
C ARG A 73 -3.52 -2.72 -16.76
N PHE A 74 -2.97 -1.89 -15.87
CA PHE A 74 -1.51 -1.73 -15.81
C PHE A 74 -0.91 -2.80 -14.91
N LYS A 75 -0.18 -3.76 -15.50
CA LYS A 75 0.42 -4.88 -14.76
C LYS A 75 1.27 -4.42 -13.58
N ASP A 76 1.93 -3.29 -13.71
CA ASP A 76 2.97 -2.88 -12.78
C ASP A 76 2.49 -1.84 -11.75
N ILE A 77 1.38 -1.14 -12.02
CA ILE A 77 0.93 -0.01 -11.18
C ILE A 77 -0.57 -0.10 -10.92
N ALA A 78 -0.93 -0.15 -9.63
CA ALA A 78 -2.30 0.05 -9.17
C ALA A 78 -2.46 1.50 -8.69
N PHE A 79 -2.96 2.38 -9.56
CA PHE A 79 -3.25 3.78 -9.23
C PHE A 79 -4.71 3.98 -8.84
N VAL A 80 -4.96 4.41 -7.60
CA VAL A 80 -6.29 4.74 -7.09
C VAL A 80 -6.45 6.25 -7.01
N GLU A 81 -7.52 6.75 -7.63
CA GLU A 81 -7.86 8.17 -7.67
C GLU A 81 -8.40 8.69 -6.32
N ASP A 82 -8.32 10.01 -6.16
CA ASP A 82 -8.85 10.73 -5.01
C ASP A 82 -10.35 10.51 -4.80
N GLY A 83 -10.76 10.46 -3.53
CA GLY A 83 -12.16 10.29 -3.13
C GLY A 83 -12.71 8.86 -3.24
N ILE A 84 -11.89 7.88 -3.60
CA ILE A 84 -12.30 6.45 -3.59
C ILE A 84 -12.04 5.81 -2.21
N LEU A 85 -10.83 5.99 -1.68
CA LEU A 85 -10.39 5.42 -0.40
C LEU A 85 -10.29 6.52 0.67
N GLU A 86 -10.50 6.13 1.93
CA GLU A 86 -10.27 6.99 3.09
C GLU A 86 -8.83 6.86 3.61
N PHE A 87 -8.37 7.77 4.48
CA PHE A 87 -6.97 7.79 4.95
C PHE A 87 -6.52 6.46 5.59
N GLY A 88 -7.40 5.81 6.38
CA GLY A 88 -7.11 4.52 7.00
C GLY A 88 -7.10 3.34 6.02
N ASP A 89 -7.77 3.48 4.88
CA ASP A 89 -7.93 2.41 3.89
C ASP A 89 -6.65 2.14 3.10
N VAL A 90 -5.80 3.17 2.92
CA VAL A 90 -4.61 3.10 2.06
C VAL A 90 -3.69 1.94 2.42
N SER A 91 -3.52 1.70 3.73
CA SER A 91 -2.62 0.66 4.21
C SER A 91 -3.18 -0.74 4.00
N ASP A 92 -4.42 -0.95 4.42
CA ASP A 92 -5.15 -2.21 4.29
C ASP A 92 -5.35 -2.58 2.81
N PHE A 93 -5.70 -1.61 1.99
CA PHE A 93 -5.83 -1.78 0.54
C PHE A 93 -4.49 -2.14 -0.11
N GLY A 94 -3.40 -1.45 0.25
CA GLY A 94 -2.07 -1.78 -0.24
C GLY A 94 -1.66 -3.23 0.06
N GLY A 95 -1.91 -3.69 1.30
CA GLY A 95 -1.67 -5.08 1.70
C GLY A 95 -2.55 -6.07 0.94
N LEU A 96 -3.85 -5.79 0.79
CA LEU A 96 -4.79 -6.60 0.02
C LEU A 96 -4.30 -6.85 -1.41
N ILE A 97 -3.81 -5.81 -2.08
CA ILE A 97 -3.40 -5.90 -3.48
C ILE A 97 -2.05 -6.59 -3.64
N LEU A 98 -1.09 -6.27 -2.77
CA LEU A 98 0.28 -6.76 -2.89
C LEU A 98 0.46 -8.20 -2.37
N ASP A 99 -0.33 -8.62 -1.38
CA ASP A 99 -0.12 -9.92 -0.71
C ASP A 99 -1.13 -11.01 -1.10
N ARG A 100 -2.28 -10.64 -1.67
CA ARG A 100 -3.37 -11.60 -1.93
C ARG A 100 -3.71 -11.80 -3.41
N ARG A 101 -2.99 -11.18 -4.33
CA ARG A 101 -3.17 -11.40 -5.78
C ARG A 101 -2.08 -12.32 -6.33
N ASP A 102 -2.44 -13.19 -7.26
CA ASP A 102 -1.50 -14.12 -7.91
C ASP A 102 -0.42 -13.39 -8.71
N ASN A 103 -0.77 -12.23 -9.29
CA ASN A 103 0.15 -11.37 -10.02
C ASN A 103 -0.04 -9.93 -9.52
N PRO A 104 0.55 -9.59 -8.35
CA PRO A 104 0.39 -8.27 -7.76
C PRO A 104 1.12 -7.21 -8.60
N PRO A 105 0.65 -5.96 -8.62
CA PRO A 105 1.39 -4.86 -9.21
C PRO A 105 2.69 -4.62 -8.46
N LEU A 106 3.67 -4.02 -9.14
CA LEU A 106 4.94 -3.61 -8.51
C LEU A 106 4.73 -2.54 -7.44
N ILE A 107 3.77 -1.65 -7.66
CA ILE A 107 3.45 -0.56 -6.74
C ILE A 107 1.95 -0.25 -6.72
N VAL A 108 1.43 -0.01 -5.52
CA VAL A 108 0.11 0.57 -5.28
C VAL A 108 0.31 2.04 -4.92
N ALA A 109 -0.43 2.90 -5.60
CA ALA A 109 -0.37 4.34 -5.42
C ALA A 109 -1.78 4.89 -5.21
N VAL A 110 -2.01 5.57 -4.09
CA VAL A 110 -3.30 6.18 -3.76
C VAL A 110 -3.12 7.69 -3.73
N ALA A 111 -3.81 8.39 -4.64
CA ALA A 111 -3.85 9.84 -4.66
C ALA A 111 -4.93 10.34 -3.69
N ALA A 112 -4.63 11.41 -2.95
CA ALA A 112 -5.61 12.11 -2.15
C ALA A 112 -5.35 13.62 -2.15
N ARG A 113 -6.43 14.42 -2.20
CA ARG A 113 -6.35 15.87 -2.10
C ARG A 113 -6.34 16.30 -0.63
N ARG A 114 -5.34 17.07 -0.20
CA ARG A 114 -5.27 17.61 1.17
C ARG A 114 -6.09 18.89 1.28
N ALA A 115 -6.45 19.26 2.51
CA ALA A 115 -7.23 20.48 2.81
C ALA A 115 -6.59 21.78 2.26
N LEU A 116 -5.26 21.86 2.20
CA LEU A 116 -4.52 23.01 1.66
C LEU A 116 -4.40 23.00 0.12
N GLY A 117 -5.01 22.03 -0.55
CA GLY A 117 -4.98 21.86 -2.00
C GLY A 117 -3.77 21.09 -2.53
N ASP A 118 -2.75 20.81 -1.72
CA ASP A 118 -1.66 19.93 -2.13
C ASP A 118 -2.19 18.50 -2.36
N TRP A 119 -1.55 17.77 -3.27
CA TRP A 119 -1.77 16.34 -3.43
C TRP A 119 -0.84 15.55 -2.52
N VAL A 120 -1.34 14.45 -1.96
CA VAL A 120 -0.52 13.37 -1.43
C VAL A 120 -0.69 12.13 -2.29
N LEU A 121 0.42 11.49 -2.64
CA LEU A 121 0.46 10.20 -3.30
C LEU A 121 1.10 9.21 -2.34
N SER A 122 0.28 8.37 -1.72
CA SER A 122 0.74 7.32 -0.81
C SER A 122 1.13 6.09 -1.60
N LEU A 123 2.33 5.58 -1.37
CA LEU A 123 2.94 4.50 -2.12
C LEU A 123 3.17 3.27 -1.22
N ARG A 124 2.81 2.10 -1.73
CA ARG A 124 3.11 0.79 -1.15
C ARG A 124 3.68 -0.11 -2.22
N SER A 125 4.75 -0.82 -1.92
CA SER A 125 5.38 -1.78 -2.84
C SER A 125 5.90 -3.02 -2.12
N ARG A 126 6.49 -3.91 -2.90
CA ARG A 126 7.47 -4.90 -2.43
C ARG A 126 8.80 -4.59 -3.11
N ASN A 127 9.92 -5.03 -2.52
CA ASN A 127 11.27 -4.90 -3.09
C ASN A 127 11.76 -3.45 -3.30
N ALA A 128 11.45 -2.55 -2.36
CA ALA A 128 11.99 -1.20 -2.29
C ALA A 128 11.60 -0.22 -3.42
N ILE A 129 10.59 -0.56 -4.23
CA ILE A 129 10.18 0.24 -5.39
C ILE A 129 9.60 1.60 -4.95
N ALA A 130 8.80 1.64 -3.88
CA ALA A 130 8.19 2.88 -3.38
C ALA A 130 9.25 3.91 -2.97
N GLY A 131 10.26 3.49 -2.20
CA GLY A 131 11.41 4.33 -1.83
C GLY A 131 12.21 4.80 -3.04
N SER A 132 12.44 3.91 -4.01
CA SER A 132 13.13 4.23 -5.26
C SER A 132 12.38 5.27 -6.10
N VAL A 133 11.05 5.14 -6.21
CA VAL A 133 10.18 6.12 -6.88
C VAL A 133 10.30 7.48 -6.21
N VAL A 134 10.31 7.54 -4.87
CA VAL A 134 10.55 8.80 -4.15
C VAL A 134 11.92 9.38 -4.49
N GLY A 135 12.96 8.55 -4.55
CA GLY A 135 14.31 8.99 -4.93
C GLY A 135 14.40 9.60 -6.33
N ILE A 136 13.57 9.15 -7.27
CA ILE A 136 13.51 9.68 -8.64
C ILE A 136 12.66 10.95 -8.73
N LEU A 137 11.46 10.95 -8.13
CA LEU A 137 10.47 12.01 -8.32
C LEU A 137 10.67 13.18 -7.37
N ARG A 138 11.34 12.99 -6.22
CA ARG A 138 11.63 14.08 -5.29
C ARG A 138 12.71 14.99 -5.87
N ASP A 139 12.29 16.15 -6.36
CA ASP A 139 13.20 17.19 -6.86
C ASP A 139 13.64 18.19 -5.77
N GLY A 140 13.07 18.09 -4.57
CA GLY A 140 13.39 18.93 -3.41
C GLY A 140 12.93 20.39 -3.54
N LYS A 141 12.32 20.77 -4.66
CA LYS A 141 11.87 22.15 -4.94
C LYS A 141 10.34 22.24 -5.04
N LYS A 142 9.73 21.33 -5.80
CA LYS A 142 8.29 21.30 -6.08
C LYS A 142 7.67 20.04 -5.53
N VAL A 143 8.24 18.87 -5.84
CA VAL A 143 7.76 17.58 -5.35
C VAL A 143 8.57 17.18 -4.14
N ARG A 144 7.88 17.10 -3.00
CA ARG A 144 8.48 16.64 -1.74
C ARG A 144 8.15 15.17 -1.55
N GLY A 145 8.92 14.47 -0.73
CA GLY A 145 8.61 13.08 -0.41
C GLY A 145 9.56 12.49 0.61
N GLY A 146 9.14 11.38 1.19
CA GLY A 146 9.88 10.62 2.19
C GLY A 146 9.19 9.30 2.48
N GLY A 147 9.84 8.47 3.30
CA GLY A 147 9.34 7.15 3.67
C GLY A 147 10.46 6.12 3.78
N HIS A 148 10.06 4.87 3.78
CA HIS A 148 10.89 3.68 3.76
C HIS A 148 10.79 2.97 2.41
N ASP A 149 11.61 1.93 2.24
CA ASP A 149 11.76 1.19 0.99
C ASP A 149 10.42 0.75 0.39
N ASP A 150 9.54 0.13 1.18
CA ASP A 150 8.25 -0.40 0.71
C ASP A 150 7.04 0.45 1.06
N SER A 151 7.25 1.60 1.71
CA SER A 151 6.18 2.50 2.11
C SER A 151 6.66 3.94 2.11
N ALA A 152 6.13 4.73 1.19
CA ALA A 152 6.56 6.10 1.02
C ALA A 152 5.41 7.01 0.62
N ALA A 153 5.66 8.31 0.64
CA ALA A 153 4.70 9.31 0.19
C ALA A 153 5.40 10.40 -0.63
N LEU A 154 4.71 10.86 -1.68
CA LEU A 154 5.06 12.06 -2.44
C LEU A 154 4.00 13.14 -2.21
N TYR A 155 4.43 14.38 -2.22
CA TYR A 155 3.57 15.55 -2.11
C TYR A 155 3.75 16.41 -3.36
N PHE A 156 2.69 16.51 -4.15
CA PHE A 156 2.69 17.31 -5.37
C PHE A 156 1.97 18.65 -5.12
N PRO A 157 2.43 19.73 -5.77
CA PRO A 157 1.76 21.02 -5.71
C PRO A 157 0.31 20.98 -6.23
N PRO A 158 -0.54 21.96 -5.85
CA PRO A 158 -1.97 21.93 -6.15
C PRO A 158 -2.34 22.00 -7.63
N TYR A 159 -1.42 22.54 -8.46
CA TYR A 159 -1.61 22.72 -9.90
C TYR A 159 -1.36 21.46 -10.73
N TYR A 160 -0.86 20.38 -10.11
CA TYR A 160 -0.80 19.08 -10.79
C TYR A 160 -2.21 18.50 -10.95
N THR A 161 -2.44 17.75 -12.02
CA THR A 161 -3.62 16.89 -12.16
C THR A 161 -3.30 15.45 -11.76
N GLN A 162 -4.33 14.64 -11.50
CA GLN A 162 -4.13 13.22 -11.16
C GLN A 162 -3.46 12.46 -12.33
N GLU A 163 -3.78 12.82 -13.57
CA GLU A 163 -3.15 12.27 -14.78
C GLU A 163 -1.66 12.59 -14.82
N GLN A 164 -1.27 13.84 -14.52
CA GLN A 164 0.14 14.23 -14.49
C GLN A 164 0.92 13.49 -13.40
N ILE A 165 0.30 13.29 -12.24
CA ILE A 165 0.87 12.52 -11.13
C ILE A 165 1.06 11.06 -11.56
N ARG A 166 0.03 10.46 -12.16
CA ARG A 166 0.06 9.09 -12.69
C ARG A 166 1.12 8.91 -13.77
N SER A 167 1.20 9.79 -14.76
CA SER A 167 2.26 9.74 -15.79
C SER A 167 3.66 9.88 -15.20
N SER A 168 3.83 10.71 -14.18
CA SER A 168 5.13 10.85 -13.49
C SER A 168 5.52 9.55 -12.78
N LEU A 169 4.55 8.91 -12.13
CA LEU A 169 4.74 7.61 -11.48
C LEU A 169 5.10 6.51 -12.49
N GLU A 170 4.38 6.43 -13.62
CA GLU A 170 4.66 5.48 -14.70
C GLU A 170 6.08 5.62 -15.23
N ALA A 171 6.52 6.85 -15.50
CA ALA A 171 7.88 7.13 -15.96
C ALA A 171 8.95 6.70 -14.92
N ALA A 172 8.70 6.94 -13.63
CA ALA A 172 9.61 6.55 -12.57
C ALA A 172 9.72 5.02 -12.42
N VAL A 173 8.59 4.31 -12.41
CA VAL A 173 8.58 2.83 -12.32
C VAL A 173 9.32 2.21 -13.51
N ARG A 174 9.05 2.70 -14.72
CA ARG A 174 9.75 2.22 -15.92
C ARG A 174 11.26 2.45 -15.84
N THR A 175 11.69 3.62 -15.37
CA THR A 175 13.12 3.92 -15.17
C THR A 175 13.76 2.95 -14.18
N ILE A 176 13.04 2.54 -13.13
CA ILE A 176 13.54 1.57 -12.14
C ILE A 176 13.66 0.17 -12.75
N GLN A 177 12.65 -0.27 -13.51
CA GLN A 177 12.69 -1.56 -14.21
C GLN A 177 13.87 -1.63 -15.18
N GLU A 178 14.06 -0.60 -16.02
CA GLU A 178 15.18 -0.53 -16.97
C GLU A 178 16.55 -0.55 -16.26
N ARG A 179 16.68 0.10 -15.10
CA ARG A 179 17.90 0.04 -14.26
C ARG A 179 18.15 -1.35 -13.69
N ASN A 180 17.11 -2.04 -13.24
CA ASN A 180 17.24 -3.38 -12.68
C ASN A 180 17.58 -4.42 -13.76
N GLU A 181 16.98 -4.30 -14.95
CA GLU A 181 17.30 -5.15 -16.10
C GLU A 181 18.75 -4.92 -16.57
N SER A 182 19.18 -3.68 -16.73
CA SER A 182 20.56 -3.36 -17.14
C SER A 182 21.60 -3.79 -16.09
N ALA A 183 21.29 -3.71 -14.80
CA ALA A 183 22.14 -4.25 -13.74
C ALA A 183 22.24 -5.78 -13.79
N SER A 184 21.17 -6.47 -14.20
CA SER A 184 21.14 -7.93 -14.35
C SER A 184 21.92 -8.42 -15.57
N LEU A 185 21.96 -7.64 -16.66
CA LEU A 185 22.68 -7.90 -17.92
C LEU A 185 24.14 -7.39 -17.90
N ASN A 186 24.81 -7.42 -16.74
CA ASN A 186 26.19 -6.98 -16.66
C ASN A 186 27.17 -8.06 -17.15
N LEU A 187 28.36 -7.64 -17.59
CA LEU A 187 29.40 -8.51 -18.15
C LEU A 187 29.79 -9.66 -17.20
N GLY A 188 29.74 -9.42 -15.90
CA GLY A 188 30.05 -10.42 -14.87
C GLY A 188 29.00 -11.53 -14.79
N ASN A 189 27.72 -11.20 -14.94
CA ASN A 189 26.64 -12.19 -15.01
C ASN A 189 26.70 -13.00 -16.30
N LEU A 190 26.97 -12.34 -17.44
CA LEU A 190 27.16 -13.02 -18.73
C LEU A 190 28.35 -13.99 -18.72
N LEU A 191 29.46 -13.60 -18.09
CA LEU A 191 30.63 -14.47 -17.91
C LEU A 191 30.31 -15.65 -16.98
N LYS A 192 29.56 -15.42 -15.91
CA LYS A 192 29.19 -16.47 -14.94
C LYS A 192 28.23 -17.50 -15.56
N ASP A 193 27.31 -17.06 -16.40
CA ASP A 193 26.39 -17.95 -17.13
C ASP A 193 27.11 -18.73 -18.23
N ALA A 194 28.08 -18.11 -18.91
CA ALA A 194 28.94 -18.80 -19.87
C ALA A 194 29.80 -19.89 -19.22
N MET A 195 30.35 -19.63 -18.03
CA MET A 195 31.13 -20.63 -17.27
C MET A 195 30.28 -21.81 -16.77
N LYS A 196 29.03 -21.57 -16.38
CA LYS A 196 28.11 -22.65 -15.98
C LYS A 196 27.75 -23.58 -17.14
N LEU A 197 27.61 -23.03 -18.35
CA LEU A 197 27.33 -23.82 -19.56
C LEU A 197 28.53 -24.70 -19.98
N GLU A 198 29.76 -24.30 -19.65
CA GLU A 198 30.97 -25.12 -19.85
C GLU A 198 31.13 -26.24 -18.81
N GLU A 199 30.61 -26.08 -17.59
CA GLU A 199 30.66 -27.12 -16.54
C GLU A 199 29.58 -28.21 -16.72
N GLU A 200 28.52 -27.93 -17.49
CA GLU A 200 27.42 -28.87 -17.79
C GLU A 200 27.55 -29.57 -19.16
N SER A 201 28.59 -29.29 -19.95
CA SER A 201 28.96 -30.01 -21.20
C SER A 201 30.12 -30.99 -20.99
#